data_AF-A0A699V2K6-F1
#
_entry.id   AF-A0A699V2K6-F1
#
_cell.length_a   1.000
_cell.length_b   1.000
_cell.length_c   1.000
_cell.angle_alpha   90.00
_cell.angle_beta   90.00
_cell.angle_gamma   90.00
#
_symmetry.space_group_name_H-M   'P 1'
#
loop_
_entity.id
_entity.type
_entity.pdbx_description
1 polymer ?
#
loop_
_entity_poly.entity_id
_entity_poly.type
_entity_poly.pdbx_seq_one_letter_code
_entity_poly.pdbx_strand_id
1 'polypeptide(L)'
;LLDPESKKWLDAMNVEMQSMNDNDVWVLVELPSNARTVGSKWLFKKMTNMDGAVYDFKARLVAKGLTQTYEVDYEETFSPVADIRL
;
A
#
# COMPACT_ATOMS: atom_id res chain seq x y z
N LEU A 1 20.49 -5.11 0.44
CA LEU A 1 20.52 -6.02 1.63
C LEU A 1 21.30 -5.44 2.83
N LEU A 2 21.87 -4.23 2.76
CA LEU A 2 22.58 -3.61 3.89
C LEU A 2 22.07 -2.19 4.17
N ASP A 3 20.75 -2.00 4.09
CA ASP A 3 20.15 -0.79 4.65
C ASP A 3 19.99 -1.02 6.16
N PRO A 4 20.59 -0.19 7.03
CA PRO A 4 20.52 -0.38 8.48
C PRO A 4 19.09 -0.24 9.03
N GLU A 5 18.17 0.33 8.25
CA GLU A 5 16.76 0.48 8.57
C GLU A 5 15.89 -0.57 7.86
N SER A 6 16.48 -1.54 7.15
CA SER A 6 15.76 -2.60 6.42
C SER A 6 14.74 -3.32 7.31
N LYS A 7 15.06 -3.52 8.60
CA LYS A 7 14.12 -4.12 9.55
C LYS A 7 12.91 -3.22 9.79
N LYS A 8 13.11 -1.91 9.98
CA LYS A 8 12.03 -0.93 10.20
C LYS A 8 11.10 -0.84 8.98
N TRP A 9 11.67 -0.92 7.78
CA TRP A 9 10.88 -0.96 6.55
C TRP A 9 10.05 -2.25 6.42
N LEU A 10 10.63 -3.40 6.76
CA LEU A 10 9.90 -4.67 6.78
C LEU A 10 8.77 -4.66 7.80
N ASP A 11 9.02 -4.14 9.01
CA ASP A 11 8.01 -3.99 10.04
C ASP A 11 6.85 -3.10 9.56
N ALA A 12 7.16 -1.96 8.90
CA ALA A 12 6.14 -1.08 8.31
C ALA A 12 5.33 -1.77 7.19
N MET A 13 5.96 -2.62 6.36
CA MET A 13 5.25 -3.41 5.34
C MET A 13 4.30 -4.43 5.96
N ASN A 14 4.72 -5.09 7.05
CA ASN A 14 3.89 -6.05 7.76
C ASN A 14 2.68 -5.37 8.40
N VAL A 15 2.85 -4.17 8.97
CA VAL A 15 1.73 -3.37 9.50
C VAL A 15 0.70 -3.06 8.41
N GLU A 16 1.13 -2.65 7.23
CA GLU A 16 0.22 -2.39 6.10
C GLU A 16 -0.51 -3.69 5.66
N MET A 17 0.22 -4.80 5.50
CA MET A 17 -0.39 -6.09 5.13
C MET A 17 -1.41 -6.57 6.17
N GLN A 18 -1.09 -6.41 7.46
CA GLN A 18 -1.99 -6.74 8.55
C GLN A 18 -3.24 -5.85 8.52
N SER A 19 -3.08 -4.54 8.30
CA SER A 19 -4.21 -3.62 8.13
C SER A 19 -5.10 -4.02 6.96
N MET A 20 -4.54 -4.48 5.84
CA MET A 20 -5.36 -4.95 4.71
C MET A 20 -6.13 -6.23 5.06
N ASN A 21 -5.52 -7.12 5.85
CA ASN A 21 -6.17 -8.33 6.34
C ASN A 21 -7.28 -8.01 7.35
N ASP A 22 -7.02 -7.12 8.32
CA ASP A 22 -7.98 -6.76 9.38
C ASP A 22 -9.21 -6.02 8.85
N ASN A 23 -9.05 -5.31 7.73
CA ASN A 23 -10.15 -4.59 7.07
C ASN A 23 -10.82 -5.42 5.95
N ASP A 24 -10.41 -6.67 5.74
CA ASP A 24 -10.94 -7.56 4.69
C ASP A 24 -10.99 -6.91 3.28
N VAL A 25 -10.04 -6.03 2.95
CA VAL A 25 -10.08 -5.25 1.69
C VAL A 25 -9.58 -6.01 0.47
N TRP A 26 -9.07 -7.23 0.65
CA TRP A 26 -8.54 -8.06 -0.43
C TRP A 26 -8.75 -9.54 -0.15
N VAL A 27 -8.90 -10.31 -1.22
CA VAL A 27 -8.90 -11.76 -1.21
C VAL A 27 -7.87 -12.25 -2.23
N LEU A 28 -7.09 -13.25 -1.85
CA LEU A 28 -6.18 -13.90 -2.77
C LEU A 28 -6.98 -14.83 -3.69
N VAL A 29 -6.92 -14.58 -5.00
CA VAL A 29 -7.60 -15.37 -6.02
C VAL A 29 -6.61 -15.91 -7.05
N GLU A 30 -6.95 -17.03 -7.67
CA GLU A 30 -6.20 -17.51 -8.83
C GLU A 30 -6.42 -16.54 -10.01
N LEU A 31 -5.36 -16.32 -10.79
CA LEU A 31 -5.45 -15.46 -11.96
C LEU A 31 -6.39 -16.10 -13.01
N PRO A 32 -7.50 -15.44 -13.40
CA PRO A 32 -8.40 -15.98 -14.41
C PRO A 32 -7.70 -16.18 -15.75
N SER A 33 -8.17 -17.17 -16.52
CA SER A 33 -7.70 -17.38 -17.89
C SER A 33 -7.97 -16.12 -18.73
N ASN A 34 -6.91 -15.61 -19.38
CA ASN A 34 -6.89 -14.37 -20.17
C ASN A 34 -6.87 -13.04 -19.39
N ALA A 35 -6.77 -13.06 -18.05
CA ALA A 35 -6.56 -11.85 -17.27
C ALA A 35 -5.08 -11.42 -17.23
N ARG A 36 -4.83 -10.11 -17.11
CA ARG A 36 -3.49 -9.56 -16.87
C ARG A 36 -3.38 -9.05 -15.44
N THR A 37 -2.30 -9.41 -14.76
CA THR A 37 -2.02 -8.88 -13.42
C THR A 37 -1.65 -7.41 -13.49
N VAL A 38 -2.21 -6.59 -12.59
CA VAL A 38 -1.71 -5.24 -12.34
C VAL A 38 -0.50 -5.34 -11.42
N GLY A 39 0.64 -4.80 -11.86
CA GLY A 39 1.82 -4.75 -11.01
C GLY A 39 1.60 -3.84 -9.80
N SER A 40 2.15 -4.19 -8.65
CA SER A 40 2.14 -3.34 -7.45
C SER A 40 3.54 -2.76 -7.17
N LYS A 41 3.60 -1.73 -6.32
CA LYS A 41 4.85 -1.20 -5.77
C LYS A 41 4.65 -0.76 -4.32
N TRP A 42 5.73 -0.81 -3.56
CA TRP A 42 5.79 -0.22 -2.23
C TRP A 42 6.20 1.26 -2.31
N LEU A 43 5.50 2.10 -1.57
CA LEU A 43 5.86 3.49 -1.31
C LEU A 43 6.35 3.61 0.13
N PHE A 44 7.52 4.20 0.32
CA PHE A 44 8.16 4.33 1.62
C PHE A 44 8.26 5.81 2.01
N LYS A 45 7.93 6.12 3.25
CA LYS A 45 8.06 7.47 3.80
C LYS A 45 8.54 7.41 5.25
N LYS A 46 9.64 8.10 5.55
CA LYS A 46 10.01 8.39 6.94
C LYS A 46 9.19 9.57 7.42
N MET A 47 8.63 9.45 8.61
CA MET A 47 7.94 10.54 9.28
C MET A 47 8.92 11.18 10.27
N THR A 48 9.18 12.46 10.08
CA THR A 48 10.11 13.26 10.89
C THR A 48 9.36 14.30 11.70
N ASN A 49 9.81 14.56 12.92
CA ASN A 49 9.31 15.67 13.74
C ASN A 49 9.92 17.01 13.26
N MET A 50 9.59 18.12 13.94
CA MET A 50 10.13 19.44 13.59
C MET A 50 11.65 19.53 13.75
N ASP A 51 12.22 18.72 14.64
CA ASP A 51 13.67 18.64 14.88
C ASP A 51 14.39 17.74 13.86
N GLY A 52 13.67 17.16 12.89
CA GLY A 52 14.21 16.26 11.87
C GLY A 52 14.46 14.83 12.35
N ALA A 53 14.13 14.50 13.59
CA ALA A 53 14.23 13.14 14.11
C ALA A 53 13.10 12.26 13.55
N VAL A 54 13.46 11.07 13.08
CA VAL A 54 12.50 10.09 12.56
C VAL A 54 11.75 9.46 13.72
N TYR A 55 10.43 9.66 13.76
CA TYR A 55 9.58 9.05 14.78
C TYR A 55 8.83 7.82 14.27
N ASP A 56 8.65 7.68 12.94
CA ASP A 56 7.90 6.57 12.36
C ASP A 56 8.31 6.27 10.90
N PHE A 57 8.06 5.03 10.47
CA PHE A 57 8.29 4.53 9.11
C PHE A 57 6.96 4.06 8.55
N LYS A 58 6.51 4.65 7.44
CA LYS A 58 5.31 4.21 6.75
C LYS A 58 5.65 3.56 5.42
N ALA A 59 5.10 2.38 5.20
CA ALA A 59 5.07 1.70 3.92
C ALA A 59 3.62 1.63 3.43
N ARG A 60 3.39 1.81 2.13
CA ARG A 60 2.08 1.63 1.50
C ARG A 60 2.19 0.80 0.25
N LEU A 61 1.30 -0.17 0.09
CA LEU A 61 1.23 -0.98 -1.12
C LEU A 61 0.26 -0.33 -2.10
N VAL A 62 0.71 -0.01 -3.31
CA VAL A 62 -0.12 0.64 -4.32
C VAL A 62 -0.06 -0.10 -5.65
N ALA A 63 -1.20 -0.16 -6.34
CA ALA A 63 -1.26 -0.63 -7.72
C ALA A 63 -0.53 0.36 -8.64
N LYS A 64 0.18 -0.16 -9.65
CA LYS A 64 0.74 0.65 -10.74
C LYS A 64 -0.38 0.96 -11.73
N GLY A 65 -1.23 1.93 -11.39
CA GLY A 65 -2.46 2.29 -12.13
C GLY A 65 -2.30 2.76 -13.59
N LEU A 66 -1.09 2.68 -14.17
CA LEU A 66 -0.85 2.99 -15.58
C LEU A 66 -1.44 1.94 -16.54
N THR A 67 -1.84 0.77 -16.03
CA THR A 67 -2.35 -0.34 -16.84
C THR A 67 -3.85 -0.62 -16.65
N GLN A 68 -4.55 0.18 -15.84
CA GLN A 68 -5.97 -0.05 -15.55
C GLN A 68 -6.85 0.83 -16.43
N THR A 69 -7.83 0.21 -17.09
CA THR A 69 -8.85 0.88 -17.89
C THR A 69 -10.18 0.85 -17.14
N TYR A 70 -10.82 2.01 -16.97
CA TYR A 70 -12.16 2.12 -16.38
C TYR A 70 -13.15 1.26 -17.18
N GLU A 71 -14.08 0.58 -16.49
CA GLU A 71 -15.05 -0.39 -17.04
C GLU A 71 -14.45 -1.71 -17.56
N VAL A 72 -13.12 -1.87 -17.55
CA VAL A 72 -12.46 -3.13 -17.90
C VAL A 72 -11.81 -3.76 -16.68
N ASP A 73 -11.02 -2.97 -15.95
CA ASP A 73 -10.21 -3.43 -14.82
C ASP A 73 -10.74 -2.96 -13.46
N TYR A 74 -11.60 -1.92 -13.45
CA TYR A 74 -12.25 -1.41 -12.25
C TYR A 74 -13.51 -0.60 -12.60
N GLU A 75 -14.47 -0.61 -11.67
CA GLU A 75 -15.76 0.11 -11.81
C GLU A 75 -15.87 1.29 -10.85
N GLU A 76 -15.10 1.32 -9.75
CA GLU A 76 -15.13 2.37 -8.73
C GLU A 76 -13.72 2.86 -8.37
N THR A 77 -13.62 4.13 -7.98
CA THR A 77 -12.37 4.73 -7.47
C THR A 77 -12.54 5.13 -6.02
N PHE A 78 -11.63 4.67 -5.16
CA PHE A 78 -11.58 5.09 -3.75
C PHE A 78 -10.52 6.18 -3.60
N SER A 79 -10.94 7.39 -3.21
CA SER A 79 -10.03 8.42 -2.72
C SER A 79 -9.94 8.33 -1.20
N PRO A 80 -8.74 8.26 -0.60
CA PRO A 80 -8.57 8.33 0.84
C PRO A 80 -8.77 9.79 1.28
N VAL A 81 -10.01 10.27 1.30
CA VAL A 81 -10.35 11.51 2.00
C VAL A 81 -10.38 11.16 3.47
N ALA A 82 -9.56 11.85 4.27
CA ALA A 82 -9.51 11.64 5.71
C ALA A 82 -10.93 11.79 6.31
N ASP A 83 -11.42 10.74 6.97
CA ASP A 83 -12.54 10.85 7.89
C ASP A 83 -12.02 11.58 9.13
N ILE A 84 -12.06 12.92 9.10
CA ILE A 84 -11.94 13.73 10.32
C ILE A 84 -13.28 13.58 11.03
N ARG A 85 -13.39 12.56 11.88
CA ARG A 85 -14.38 12.60 12.96
C ARG A 85 -13.86 13.56 14.01
N LEU A 86 -14.52 14.71 14.11
CA LEU A 86 -14.41 15.63 15.24
C LEU A 86 -14.90 14.94 16.52
#